data_AF-A0AAV9CXN6-F1
#
_entry.id   AF-A0AAV9CXN6-F1
#
_cell.length_a   1.000
_cell.length_b   1.000
_cell.length_c   1.000
_cell.angle_alpha   90.00
_cell.angle_beta   90.00
_cell.angle_gamma   90.00
#
_symmetry.space_group_name_H-M   'P 1'
#
loop_
_entity.id
_entity.type
_entity.pdbx_description
1 polymer ?
#
loop_
_entity_poly.entity_id
_entity_poly.type
_entity_poly.pdbx_seq_one_letter_code
_entity_poly.pdbx_strand_id
1 'polypeptide(L)'
;MERRFTVFVHPDGDPNTYYQTPRKLTGKYASEGYFFQNIRESRFVTDDPEEAHLFFVPISCHKMRGKGTSYENMTIIVQNYVEGLTRKYPYWNRTLGADHFFVTCHDVGVRAFDGLPYLVKNSIRVVCSPSYNVGYIPHKDVALPQVLQPLLCRLVEMMLKTGRYSDSGLVIAIQR
;
A
#
# COMPACT_ATOMS: atom_id res chain seq x y z
N MET A 1 -10.08 -23.93 -13.31
CA MET A 1 -10.63 -23.56 -12.00
C MET A 1 -9.87 -22.32 -11.56
N GLU A 2 -10.48 -21.13 -11.62
CA GLU A 2 -9.82 -19.90 -11.16
C GLU A 2 -9.74 -19.93 -9.65
N ARG A 3 -8.52 -19.99 -9.09
CA ARG A 3 -8.31 -19.76 -7.66
C ARG A 3 -8.59 -18.29 -7.40
N ARG A 4 -9.48 -17.97 -6.45
CA ARG A 4 -9.74 -16.58 -6.05
C ARG A 4 -8.49 -16.04 -5.38
N PHE A 5 -7.93 -14.99 -5.95
CA PHE A 5 -6.85 -14.23 -5.32
C PHE A 5 -7.35 -13.57 -4.04
N THR A 6 -6.54 -13.61 -2.98
CA THR A 6 -6.90 -13.11 -1.65
C THR A 6 -5.71 -12.40 -1.01
N VAL A 7 -6.02 -11.39 -0.21
CA VAL A 7 -5.06 -10.52 0.47
C VAL A 7 -5.42 -10.48 1.94
N PHE A 8 -4.46 -10.76 2.80
CA PHE A 8 -4.59 -10.54 4.23
C PHE A 8 -4.11 -9.12 4.58
N VAL A 9 -4.91 -8.36 5.33
CA VAL A 9 -4.51 -7.03 5.79
C VAL A 9 -4.08 -7.13 7.25
N HIS A 10 -2.84 -6.74 7.57
CA HIS A 10 -2.40 -6.77 8.96
C HIS A 10 -3.30 -5.91 9.86
N PRO A 11 -3.89 -6.48 10.93
CA PRO A 11 -4.92 -5.79 11.72
C PRO A 11 -4.33 -4.75 12.69
N ASP A 12 -3.00 -4.67 12.82
CA ASP A 12 -2.27 -3.82 13.78
C ASP A 12 -2.30 -2.32 13.47
N GLY A 13 -3.29 -1.87 12.68
CA GLY A 13 -3.53 -0.46 12.45
C GLY A 13 -4.57 0.13 13.38
N ASP A 14 -4.17 0.61 14.56
CA ASP A 14 -5.06 1.43 15.41
C ASP A 14 -5.62 2.61 14.59
N PRO A 15 -6.95 2.84 14.56
CA PRO A 15 -7.59 3.95 13.85
C PRO A 15 -6.95 5.34 14.07
N ASN A 16 -6.40 5.55 15.27
CA ASN A 16 -5.75 6.80 15.67
C ASN A 16 -4.30 6.93 15.18
N THR A 17 -3.71 5.85 14.67
CA THR A 17 -2.31 5.80 14.21
C THR A 17 -2.16 6.12 12.72
N TYR A 18 -0.97 5.89 12.17
CA TYR A 18 -0.61 6.11 10.77
C TYR A 18 -1.02 4.96 9.84
N TYR A 19 -1.56 3.88 10.39
CA TYR A 19 -1.74 2.61 9.69
C TYR A 19 -3.13 2.47 9.04
N GLN A 20 -3.77 3.60 8.75
CA GLN A 20 -5.12 3.65 8.20
C GLN A 20 -5.27 4.77 7.17
N THR A 21 -6.33 4.69 6.37
CA THR A 21 -6.68 5.64 5.30
C THR A 21 -6.49 7.09 5.74
N PRO A 22 -5.81 7.94 4.95
CA PRO A 22 -5.70 9.37 5.21
C PRO A 22 -7.08 10.04 5.33
N ARG A 23 -7.20 11.06 6.19
CA ARG A 23 -8.46 11.82 6.39
C ARG A 23 -8.89 12.64 5.18
N LYS A 24 -7.99 12.99 4.26
CA LYS A 24 -8.28 13.80 3.07
C LYS A 24 -7.65 13.14 1.84
N LEU A 25 -8.48 12.86 0.83
CA LEU A 25 -8.08 12.26 -0.45
C LEU A 25 -7.82 13.37 -1.48
N THR A 26 -6.86 14.27 -1.21
CA THR A 26 -6.63 15.44 -2.09
C THR A 26 -5.17 15.57 -2.52
N GLY A 27 -4.98 16.22 -3.67
CA GLY A 27 -3.66 16.49 -4.24
C GLY A 27 -2.92 15.23 -4.66
N LYS A 28 -1.58 15.33 -4.73
CA LYS A 28 -0.72 14.25 -5.26
C LYS A 28 -0.81 12.93 -4.46
N TYR A 29 -1.24 12.96 -3.20
CA TYR A 29 -1.37 11.75 -2.35
C TYR A 29 -2.74 11.06 -2.43
N ALA A 30 -3.67 11.55 -3.27
CA ALA A 30 -5.01 10.97 -3.39
C ALA A 30 -4.99 9.47 -3.74
N SER A 31 -4.06 9.03 -4.61
CA SER A 31 -3.91 7.62 -4.96
C SER A 31 -3.64 6.71 -3.75
N GLU A 32 -2.87 7.17 -2.75
CA GLU A 32 -2.62 6.38 -1.52
C GLU A 32 -3.93 6.10 -0.80
N GLY A 33 -4.72 7.14 -0.57
CA GLY A 33 -5.94 7.00 0.20
C GLY A 33 -7.03 6.24 -0.57
N TYR A 34 -7.14 6.42 -1.88
CA TYR A 34 -8.01 5.57 -2.70
C TYR A 34 -7.58 4.11 -2.69
N PHE A 35 -6.28 3.81 -2.69
CA PHE A 35 -5.81 2.44 -2.56
C PHE A 35 -6.25 1.83 -1.23
N PHE A 36 -6.04 2.54 -0.12
CA PHE A 36 -6.45 2.10 1.21
C PHE A 36 -7.97 1.89 1.33
N GLN A 37 -8.76 2.75 0.70
CA GLN A 37 -10.22 2.57 0.66
C GLN A 37 -10.61 1.34 -0.16
N ASN A 38 -10.11 1.24 -1.40
CA ASN A 38 -10.44 0.15 -2.31
C ASN A 38 -10.01 -1.21 -1.77
N ILE A 39 -8.82 -1.33 -1.16
CA ILE A 39 -8.38 -2.62 -0.62
C ILE A 39 -9.27 -3.04 0.56
N ARG A 40 -9.71 -2.13 1.42
CA ARG A 40 -10.59 -2.45 2.56
C ARG A 40 -11.99 -2.86 2.15
N GLU A 41 -12.54 -2.23 1.12
CA GLU A 41 -13.88 -2.51 0.59
C GLU A 41 -13.87 -3.65 -0.44
N SER A 42 -12.69 -4.20 -0.75
CA SER A 42 -12.50 -5.21 -1.79
C SER A 42 -12.93 -6.60 -1.33
N ARG A 43 -13.54 -7.34 -2.27
CA ARG A 43 -13.83 -8.78 -2.15
C ARG A 43 -12.59 -9.69 -2.09
N PHE A 44 -11.40 -9.13 -2.30
CA PHE A 44 -10.13 -9.84 -2.23
C PHE A 44 -9.58 -9.92 -0.81
N VAL A 45 -10.13 -9.19 0.17
CA VAL A 45 -9.66 -9.28 1.55
C VAL A 45 -10.12 -10.59 2.19
N THR A 46 -9.20 -11.23 2.91
CA THR A 46 -9.48 -12.39 3.75
C THR A 46 -9.05 -12.11 5.18
N ASP A 47 -9.83 -12.61 6.14
CA ASP A 47 -9.47 -12.63 7.56
C ASP A 47 -8.63 -13.88 7.91
N ASP A 48 -8.59 -14.87 7.01
CA ASP A 48 -7.76 -16.07 7.15
C ASP A 48 -6.40 -15.86 6.45
N PRO A 49 -5.29 -15.79 7.20
CA PRO A 49 -3.95 -15.66 6.64
C PRO A 49 -3.43 -16.91 5.92
N GLU A 50 -3.97 -18.10 6.19
CA GLU A 50 -3.56 -19.35 5.50
C GLU A 50 -4.09 -19.38 4.06
N GLU A 51 -5.26 -18.79 3.84
CA GLU A 51 -5.86 -18.64 2.52
C GLU A 51 -5.27 -17.45 1.73
N ALA A 52 -4.41 -16.63 2.35
CA ALA A 52 -3.90 -15.40 1.76
C ALA A 52 -2.75 -15.63 0.78
N HIS A 53 -2.85 -15.00 -0.40
CA HIS A 53 -1.78 -15.03 -1.41
C HIS A 53 -0.74 -13.93 -1.16
N LEU A 54 -1.19 -12.76 -0.69
CA LEU A 54 -0.33 -11.64 -0.33
C LEU A 54 -0.77 -10.99 0.98
N PHE A 55 0.18 -10.30 1.62
CA PHE A 55 -0.01 -9.61 2.89
C PHE A 55 0.13 -8.11 2.69
N PHE A 56 -0.95 -7.37 2.93
CA PHE A 56 -0.91 -5.92 2.90
C PHE A 56 -0.42 -5.38 4.24
N VAL A 57 0.60 -4.52 4.17
CA VAL A 57 1.19 -3.80 5.31
C VAL A 57 0.61 -2.38 5.30
N PRO A 58 -0.41 -2.08 6.14
CA PRO A 58 -1.13 -0.83 6.06
C PRO A 58 -0.34 0.30 6.72
N ILE A 59 0.51 1.00 5.97
CA ILE A 59 1.27 2.18 6.43
C ILE A 59 0.97 3.38 5.54
N SER A 60 0.43 4.46 6.12
CA SER A 60 0.20 5.72 5.40
C SER A 60 1.27 6.76 5.78
N CYS A 61 2.28 6.89 4.92
CA CYS A 61 3.28 7.95 5.07
C CYS A 61 2.66 9.34 4.84
N HIS A 62 1.62 9.45 4.00
CA HIS A 62 0.88 10.70 3.86
C HIS A 62 0.24 11.15 5.18
N LYS A 63 -0.36 10.22 5.94
CA LYS A 63 -0.92 10.52 7.27
C LYS A 63 0.16 10.92 8.27
N MET A 64 1.35 10.32 8.22
CA MET A 64 2.51 10.75 9.03
C MET A 64 2.89 12.20 8.72
N ARG A 65 3.00 12.54 7.43
CA ARG A 65 3.32 13.90 7.01
C ARG A 65 2.24 14.90 7.45
N GLY A 66 0.98 14.52 7.36
CA GLY A 66 -0.15 15.33 7.80
C GLY A 66 -0.16 15.64 9.31
N LYS A 67 0.46 14.79 10.14
CA LYS A 67 0.65 15.05 11.58
C LYS A 67 1.94 15.82 11.91
N GLY A 68 2.71 16.23 10.89
CA GLY A 68 3.95 16.98 11.10
C GLY A 68 5.16 16.14 11.49
N THR A 69 5.12 14.82 11.30
CA THR A 69 6.28 13.95 11.54
C THR A 69 7.45 14.33 10.60
N SER A 70 8.68 14.37 11.12
CA SER A 70 9.89 14.55 10.31
C SER A 70 10.24 13.27 9.55
N TYR A 71 11.05 13.36 8.49
CA TYR A 71 11.37 12.18 7.66
C TYR A 71 12.20 11.14 8.43
N GLU A 72 13.08 11.60 9.32
CA GLU A 72 13.90 10.76 10.19
C GLU A 72 13.00 9.95 11.14
N ASN A 73 12.02 10.62 11.75
CA ASN A 73 11.07 9.97 12.64
C ASN A 73 10.12 9.04 11.88
N MET A 74 9.73 9.38 10.64
CA MET A 74 8.93 8.46 9.82
C MET A 74 9.66 7.13 9.61
N THR A 75 10.95 7.17 9.27
CA THR A 75 11.75 5.96 9.06
C THR A 75 11.78 5.09 10.31
N ILE A 76 11.99 5.70 11.48
CA ILE A 76 11.98 4.98 12.77
C ILE A 76 10.60 4.37 13.07
N ILE A 77 9.52 5.12 12.81
CA ILE A 77 8.14 4.62 13.02
C ILE A 77 7.85 3.42 12.12
N VAL A 78 8.20 3.52 10.84
CA VAL A 78 8.02 2.43 9.87
C VAL A 78 8.85 1.21 10.29
N GLN A 79 10.11 1.41 10.70
CA GLN A 79 10.98 0.35 11.18
C GLN A 79 10.33 -0.39 12.35
N ASN A 80 9.96 0.34 13.41
CA ASN A 80 9.37 -0.24 14.61
C ASN A 80 8.05 -0.98 14.31
N TYR A 81 7.26 -0.45 13.37
CA TYR A 81 6.02 -1.10 12.96
C TYR A 81 6.28 -2.44 12.26
N VAL A 82 7.18 -2.46 11.28
CA VAL A 82 7.52 -3.68 10.53
C VAL A 82 8.19 -4.70 11.45
N GLU A 83 9.11 -4.28 12.32
CA GLU A 83 9.71 -5.18 13.32
C GLU A 83 8.65 -5.75 14.27
N GLY A 84 7.67 -4.95 14.67
CA GLY A 84 6.52 -5.40 15.46
C GLY A 84 5.70 -6.46 14.72
N LEU A 85 5.40 -6.25 13.44
CA LEU A 85 4.71 -7.22 12.60
C LEU A 85 5.50 -8.52 12.46
N THR A 86 6.80 -8.45 12.18
CA THR A 86 7.67 -9.63 12.03
C THR A 86 7.76 -10.46 13.32
N ARG A 87 7.71 -9.82 14.49
CA ARG A 87 7.72 -10.52 15.79
C ARG A 87 6.38 -11.13 16.14
N LYS A 88 5.28 -10.47 15.78
CA LYS A 88 3.92 -10.88 16.17
C LYS A 88 3.32 -11.91 15.23
N TYR A 89 3.57 -11.79 13.93
CA TYR A 89 2.98 -12.64 12.90
C TYR A 89 4.04 -13.55 12.28
N PRO A 90 3.89 -14.89 12.36
CA PRO A 90 4.87 -15.82 11.81
C PRO A 90 4.96 -15.76 10.27
N TYR A 91 3.92 -15.24 9.61
CA TYR A 91 3.81 -15.17 8.15
C TYR A 91 4.91 -14.34 7.49
N TRP A 92 5.41 -13.30 8.16
CA TRP A 92 6.52 -12.50 7.64
C TRP A 92 7.77 -13.34 7.39
N ASN A 93 8.09 -14.25 8.31
CA ASN A 93 9.32 -15.04 8.25
C ASN A 93 9.27 -16.17 7.21
N ARG A 94 8.09 -16.53 6.71
CA ARG A 94 7.91 -17.57 5.67
C ARG A 94 8.63 -17.22 4.36
N THR A 95 8.58 -15.95 3.98
CA THR A 95 9.13 -15.42 2.72
C THR A 95 10.14 -14.28 2.97
N LEU A 96 10.44 -14.02 4.24
CA LEU A 96 11.16 -12.84 4.73
C LEU A 96 10.50 -11.51 4.33
N GLY A 97 9.20 -11.52 3.96
CA GLY A 97 8.44 -10.36 3.51
C GLY A 97 8.29 -10.26 1.98
N ALA A 98 8.67 -11.27 1.20
CA ALA A 98 8.56 -11.21 -0.27
C ALA A 98 7.12 -11.26 -0.80
N ASP A 99 6.20 -11.87 -0.03
CA ASP A 99 4.76 -11.87 -0.27
C ASP A 99 4.03 -10.71 0.45
N HIS A 100 4.78 -9.79 1.04
CA HIS A 100 4.23 -8.59 1.69
C HIS A 100 4.34 -7.39 0.76
N PHE A 101 3.33 -6.52 0.80
CA PHE A 101 3.32 -5.31 -0.01
C PHE A 101 2.83 -4.08 0.74
N PHE A 102 3.32 -2.92 0.33
CA PHE A 102 2.96 -1.62 0.91
C PHE A 102 2.91 -0.52 -0.16
N VAL A 103 2.22 0.57 0.15
CA VAL A 103 2.07 1.71 -0.77
C VAL A 103 3.10 2.79 -0.47
N THR A 104 3.72 3.32 -1.52
CA THR A 104 4.57 4.50 -1.44
C THR A 104 4.13 5.54 -2.47
N CYS A 105 3.72 6.71 -2.00
CA CYS A 105 3.37 7.83 -2.86
C CYS A 105 4.38 8.97 -2.76
N HIS A 106 4.93 9.38 -3.91
CA HIS A 106 5.79 10.55 -4.08
C HIS A 106 6.99 10.60 -3.11
N ASP A 107 7.48 11.81 -2.84
CA ASP A 107 8.65 12.11 -2.01
C ASP A 107 8.52 11.60 -0.57
N VAL A 108 7.31 11.68 0.01
CA VAL A 108 7.07 11.24 1.39
C VAL A 108 7.21 9.73 1.53
N GLY A 109 6.68 8.96 0.58
CA GLY A 109 6.87 7.51 0.56
C GLY A 109 8.34 7.16 0.43
N VAL A 110 9.05 7.72 -0.56
CA VAL A 110 10.49 7.41 -0.75
C VAL A 110 11.30 7.70 0.52
N ARG A 111 11.11 8.87 1.14
CA ARG A 111 11.87 9.27 2.33
C ARG A 111 11.54 8.48 3.59
N ALA A 112 10.30 8.02 3.75
CA ALA A 112 9.90 7.22 4.91
C ALA A 112 10.51 5.80 4.91
N PHE A 113 10.95 5.31 3.75
CA PHE A 113 11.50 3.96 3.57
C PHE A 113 13.01 3.95 3.23
N ASP A 114 13.66 5.12 3.15
CA ASP A 114 15.06 5.25 2.69
C ASP A 114 16.05 4.48 3.59
N GLY A 115 15.80 4.45 4.91
CA GLY A 115 16.61 3.70 5.87
C GLY A 115 16.27 2.21 6.00
N LEU A 116 15.40 1.66 5.14
CA LEU A 116 14.87 0.29 5.26
C LEU A 116 15.17 -0.56 4.01
N PRO A 117 16.45 -0.78 3.66
CA PRO A 117 16.83 -1.45 2.42
C PRO A 117 16.32 -2.89 2.33
N TYR A 118 16.25 -3.62 3.44
CA TYR A 118 15.74 -4.99 3.46
C TYR A 118 14.25 -5.06 3.09
N LEU A 119 13.45 -4.18 3.68
CA LEU A 119 12.02 -4.07 3.37
C LEU A 119 11.79 -3.66 1.91
N VAL A 120 12.51 -2.64 1.44
CA VAL A 120 12.38 -2.13 0.07
C VAL A 120 12.80 -3.14 -0.98
N LYS A 121 13.84 -3.94 -0.72
CA LYS A 121 14.35 -4.94 -1.66
C LYS A 121 13.53 -6.22 -1.66
N ASN A 122 13.04 -6.67 -0.51
CA ASN A 122 12.33 -7.95 -0.42
C ASN A 122 10.84 -7.82 -0.69
N SER A 123 10.17 -6.82 -0.11
CA SER A 123 8.72 -6.65 -0.21
C SER A 123 8.30 -5.88 -1.46
N ILE A 124 7.09 -6.14 -1.94
CA ILE A 124 6.52 -5.49 -3.13
C ILE A 124 6.10 -4.07 -2.79
N ARG A 125 6.51 -3.08 -3.60
CA ARG A 125 6.04 -1.70 -3.43
C ARG A 125 5.02 -1.34 -4.48
N VAL A 126 3.90 -0.79 -4.04
CA VAL A 126 2.89 -0.16 -4.88
C VAL A 126 3.22 1.33 -4.94
N VAL A 127 3.72 1.81 -6.09
CA VAL A 127 4.33 3.14 -6.24
C VAL A 127 3.43 4.06 -7.06
N CYS A 128 3.04 5.20 -6.50
CA CYS A 128 2.06 6.12 -7.13
C CYS A 128 2.62 7.04 -8.22
N SER A 129 3.95 7.14 -8.29
CA SER A 129 4.66 7.94 -9.29
C SER A 129 5.96 7.23 -9.64
N PRO A 130 5.87 6.02 -10.24
CA PRO A 130 7.03 5.19 -10.51
C PRO A 130 7.95 5.92 -11.50
N SER A 131 9.22 6.05 -11.16
CA SER A 131 10.25 6.46 -12.10
C SER A 131 11.56 5.74 -11.79
N TYR A 132 12.34 5.45 -12.82
CA TYR A 132 13.64 4.77 -12.65
C TYR A 132 14.58 5.56 -11.71
N ASN A 133 14.47 6.89 -11.73
CA ASN A 133 15.33 7.78 -10.95
C ASN A 133 14.95 7.87 -9.45
N VAL A 134 13.80 7.33 -9.05
CA VAL A 134 13.35 7.32 -7.64
C VAL A 134 13.36 5.90 -7.05
N GLY A 135 14.15 5.01 -7.66
CA GLY A 135 14.43 3.68 -7.14
C GLY A 135 13.32 2.66 -7.36
N TYR A 136 12.40 2.86 -8.29
CA TYR A 136 11.40 1.86 -8.70
C TYR A 136 12.08 0.60 -9.27
N ILE A 137 11.65 -0.59 -8.85
CA ILE A 137 12.22 -1.88 -9.26
C ILE A 137 11.23 -2.59 -10.20
N PRO A 138 11.39 -2.54 -11.54
CA PRO A 138 10.33 -2.96 -12.47
C PRO A 138 9.91 -4.43 -12.42
N HIS A 139 10.80 -5.33 -11.99
CA HIS A 139 10.53 -6.77 -11.92
C HIS A 139 9.88 -7.20 -10.59
N LYS A 140 9.56 -6.24 -9.71
CA LYS A 140 9.02 -6.50 -8.36
C LYS A 140 7.95 -5.49 -7.95
N ASP A 141 8.19 -4.21 -8.20
CA ASP A 141 7.32 -3.12 -7.79
C ASP A 141 6.20 -2.88 -8.80
N VAL A 142 5.07 -2.43 -8.29
CA VAL A 142 3.83 -2.23 -9.03
C VAL A 142 3.53 -0.74 -9.19
N ALA A 143 3.23 -0.31 -10.41
CA ALA A 143 2.81 1.06 -10.68
C ALA A 143 1.34 1.27 -10.27
N LEU A 144 1.09 2.28 -9.44
CA LEU A 144 -0.26 2.73 -9.11
C LEU A 144 -0.58 4.02 -9.89
N PRO A 145 -1.65 4.05 -10.69
CA PRO A 145 -2.03 5.25 -11.44
C PRO A 145 -2.26 6.46 -10.53
N GLN A 146 -1.76 7.62 -10.96
CA GLN A 146 -1.97 8.87 -10.23
C GLN A 146 -3.39 9.41 -10.44
N VAL A 147 -4.09 9.70 -9.35
CA VAL A 147 -5.38 10.39 -9.40
C VAL A 147 -5.13 11.90 -9.46
N LEU A 148 -5.09 12.48 -10.66
CA LEU A 148 -5.05 13.94 -10.86
C LEU A 148 -6.46 14.53 -10.75
N GLN A 149 -6.70 15.45 -9.81
CA GLN A 149 -7.94 16.25 -9.72
C GLN A 149 -7.78 17.57 -10.52
N PRO A 150 -8.85 18.07 -11.20
CA PRO A 150 -10.23 18.07 -10.71
C PRO A 150 -11.24 17.17 -11.46
N LEU A 151 -11.06 16.89 -12.75
CA LEU A 151 -12.08 16.17 -13.55
C LEU A 151 -12.10 14.65 -13.30
N LEU A 152 -10.95 14.06 -12.96
CA LEU A 152 -10.85 12.61 -12.84
C LEU A 152 -11.59 12.06 -11.62
N CYS A 153 -11.76 12.83 -10.53
CA CYS A 153 -12.46 12.31 -9.35
C CYS A 153 -13.96 12.12 -9.54
N ARG A 154 -14.67 12.97 -10.30
CA ARG A 154 -16.08 12.70 -10.60
C ARG A 154 -16.25 11.49 -11.49
N LEU A 155 -15.33 11.28 -12.43
CA LEU A 155 -15.32 10.12 -13.32
C LEU A 155 -14.91 8.83 -12.59
N VAL A 156 -13.90 8.88 -11.72
CA VAL A 156 -13.48 7.72 -10.91
C VAL A 156 -14.52 7.40 -9.84
N GLU A 157 -15.10 8.38 -9.15
CA GLU A 157 -16.24 8.14 -8.24
C GLU A 157 -17.45 7.60 -9.00
N MET A 158 -17.77 8.11 -10.19
CA MET A 158 -18.82 7.53 -11.04
C MET A 158 -18.45 6.12 -11.50
N MET A 159 -17.21 5.85 -11.89
CA MET A 159 -16.79 4.52 -12.37
C MET A 159 -16.72 3.49 -11.24
N LEU A 160 -16.35 3.90 -10.03
CA LEU A 160 -16.42 3.08 -8.82
C LEU A 160 -17.88 2.85 -8.39
N LYS A 161 -18.73 3.89 -8.38
CA LYS A 161 -20.16 3.78 -8.06
C LYS A 161 -20.98 3.02 -9.12
N THR A 162 -20.54 3.04 -10.38
CA THR A 162 -21.22 2.35 -11.50
C THR A 162 -20.64 0.97 -11.80
N GLY A 163 -19.68 0.47 -11.01
CA GLY A 163 -19.07 -0.85 -11.21
C GLY A 163 -18.35 -1.02 -12.55
N ARG A 164 -17.95 0.09 -13.20
CA ARG A 164 -17.33 0.10 -14.53
C ARG A 164 -15.80 0.10 -14.52
N TYR A 165 -15.18 0.29 -13.36
CA TYR A 165 -13.78 -0.07 -13.18
C TYR A 165 -13.74 -1.59 -12.94
N SER A 166 -13.47 -2.37 -13.99
CA SER A 166 -13.42 -3.82 -13.85
C SER A 166 -12.35 -4.21 -12.82
N ASP A 167 -12.69 -5.17 -11.97
CA ASP A 167 -11.86 -5.82 -10.94
C ASP A 167 -10.47 -6.30 -11.43
N SER A 168 -10.18 -6.22 -12.72
CA SER A 168 -8.94 -6.66 -13.35
C SER A 168 -7.77 -5.68 -13.20
N GLY A 169 -8.00 -4.38 -12.95
CA GLY A 169 -6.91 -3.39 -12.91
C GLY A 169 -5.91 -3.58 -11.76
N LEU A 170 -6.38 -4.03 -10.59
CA LEU A 170 -5.53 -4.34 -9.44
C LEU A 170 -4.87 -5.72 -9.57
N VAL A 171 -5.59 -6.67 -10.18
CA VAL A 171 -5.14 -8.05 -10.40
C VAL A 171 -4.06 -8.13 -11.49
N ILE A 172 -4.18 -7.35 -12.57
CA ILE A 172 -3.18 -7.28 -13.66
C ILE A 172 -1.84 -6.72 -13.17
N ALA A 173 -1.87 -5.88 -12.13
CA ALA A 173 -0.68 -5.24 -11.61
C ALA A 173 0.13 -6.15 -10.67
N ILE A 174 -0.50 -7.20 -10.11
CA ILE A 174 0.09 -8.12 -9.14
C ILE A 174 0.34 -9.53 -9.75
N GLN A 175 -0.30 -9.86 -10.89
CA GLN A 175 -0.19 -11.17 -11.56
C GLN A 175 0.81 -11.21 -12.74
N ARG A 176 1.79 -10.31 -12.83
CA ARG A 176 2.88 -10.43 -13.82
C ARG A 176 4.17 -10.90 -13.20
#